data_AF-A0A522V1G9-F1
#
_entry.id   AF-A0A522V1G9-F1
#
_cell.length_a   1.000
_cell.length_b   1.000
_cell.length_c   1.000
_cell.angle_alpha   90.00
_cell.angle_beta   90.00
_cell.angle_gamma   90.00
#
_symmetry.space_group_name_H-M   'P 1'
#
loop_
_entity.id
_entity.type
_entity.pdbx_description
1 polymer ?
#
loop_
_entity_poly.entity_id
_entity_poly.type
_entity_poly.pdbx_seq_one_letter_code
_entity_poly.pdbx_strand_id
1 'polypeptide(L)'
;MAEIIEEKALRNKNYVFRDRAHAGELLARKLGPYVEPAAIIVAIPTASKNALELVSPYVDEIFCLNFRETTVFAVADAYQEWHDLTDREVLELLKK
;
A
#
# COMPACT_ATOMS: atom_id res chain seq x y z
N MET A 1 -8.39 0.82 17.82
CA MET A 1 -8.33 0.40 16.40
C MET A 1 -7.61 1.51 15.67
N ALA A 2 -6.54 1.19 14.96
CA ALA A 2 -5.80 2.14 14.15
C ALA A 2 -6.70 2.90 13.17
N GLU A 3 -6.44 4.19 12.98
CA GLU A 3 -7.09 4.97 11.92
C GLU A 3 -6.58 4.50 10.54
N ILE A 4 -7.50 4.33 9.60
CA ILE A 4 -7.16 3.98 8.21
C ILE A 4 -7.20 5.24 7.37
N ILE A 5 -6.03 5.67 6.91
CA ILE A 5 -5.80 6.82 6.05
C ILE A 5 -5.65 6.31 4.61
N GLU A 6 -6.62 6.64 3.77
CA GLU A 6 -6.69 6.18 2.37
C GLU A 6 -6.65 7.32 1.35
N GLU A 7 -6.56 6.95 0.07
CA GLU A 7 -6.88 7.84 -1.03
C GLU A 7 -8.28 7.49 -1.57
N LYS A 8 -9.29 8.30 -1.21
CA LYS A 8 -10.70 8.03 -1.55
C LYS A 8 -10.92 7.91 -3.05
N ALA A 9 -10.12 8.62 -3.86
CA ALA A 9 -10.18 8.52 -5.32
C ALA A 9 -9.78 7.12 -5.84
N LEU A 10 -9.03 6.34 -5.06
CA LEU A 10 -8.54 5.01 -5.41
C LEU A 10 -9.37 3.87 -4.80
N ARG A 11 -10.17 4.11 -3.76
CA ARG A 11 -10.91 3.06 -3.03
C ARG A 11 -11.70 2.13 -3.96
N ASN A 12 -11.63 0.82 -3.71
CA ASN A 12 -12.33 -0.22 -4.45
C ASN A 12 -12.06 -0.29 -5.97
N LYS A 13 -11.03 0.40 -6.47
CA LYS A 13 -10.64 0.35 -7.90
C LYS A 13 -9.51 -0.65 -8.15
N ASN A 14 -9.51 -1.18 -9.37
CA ASN A 14 -8.42 -1.94 -9.96
C ASN A 14 -7.52 -1.02 -10.79
N TYR A 15 -6.30 -1.46 -11.09
CA TYR A 15 -5.36 -0.83 -12.03
C TYR A 15 -5.03 0.64 -11.70
N VAL A 16 -5.00 0.97 -10.40
CA VAL A 16 -4.78 2.33 -9.89
C VAL A 16 -3.31 2.74 -9.87
N PHE A 17 -2.40 1.77 -9.85
CA PHE A 17 -0.96 2.01 -9.93
C PHE A 17 -0.45 1.55 -11.29
N ARG A 18 0.43 2.32 -11.92
CA ARG A 18 1.14 1.87 -13.12
C ARG A 18 1.96 0.60 -12.82
N ASP A 19 2.84 0.69 -11.84
CA ASP A 19 3.80 -0.35 -11.46
C ASP A 19 4.13 -0.27 -9.95
N ARG A 20 5.04 -1.13 -9.46
CA ARG A 20 5.45 -1.18 -8.05
C ARG A 20 6.18 0.08 -7.57
N ALA A 21 6.99 0.69 -8.42
CA ALA A 21 7.71 1.91 -8.08
C ALA A 21 6.75 3.10 -7.97
N HIS A 22 5.79 3.22 -8.89
CA HIS A 22 4.74 4.24 -8.85
C HIS A 22 3.89 4.12 -7.57
N ALA A 23 3.51 2.91 -7.18
CA ALA A 23 2.78 2.67 -5.93
C ALA A 23 3.59 3.13 -4.69
N GLY A 24 4.88 2.78 -4.64
CA GLY A 24 5.78 3.20 -3.57
C GLY A 24 6.00 4.71 -3.52
N GLU A 25 6.16 5.37 -4.68
CA GLU A 25 6.31 6.82 -4.77
C GLU A 25 5.07 7.56 -4.24
N LEU A 26 3.87 7.13 -4.64
CA LEU A 26 2.63 7.72 -4.15
C LEU A 26 2.48 7.55 -2.64
N LEU A 27 2.85 6.37 -2.12
CA LEU A 27 2.79 6.08 -0.69
C LEU A 27 3.79 6.96 0.09
N ALA A 28 5.03 7.06 -0.40
CA ALA A 28 6.05 7.92 0.19
C ALA A 28 5.63 9.39 0.18
N ARG A 29 4.99 9.87 -0.90
CA ARG A 29 4.44 11.24 -0.97
C ARG A 29 3.31 11.47 0.03
N LYS A 30 2.46 10.46 0.28
CA LYS A 30 1.38 10.54 1.27
C LYS A 30 1.93 10.54 2.71
N LEU A 31 2.99 9.77 2.96
CA LEU A 31 3.66 9.70 4.26
C LEU A 31 4.56 10.89 4.55
N GLY A 32 5.19 11.50 3.55
CA GLY A 32 6.20 12.54 3.74
C GLY A 32 5.80 13.72 4.65
N PRO A 33 4.55 14.23 4.57
CA PRO A 33 4.06 15.27 5.48
C PRO A 33 3.76 14.80 6.91
N TYR A 34 3.72 13.49 7.15
CA TYR A 34 3.32 12.92 8.42
C TYR A 34 4.47 12.98 9.42
N VAL A 35 4.23 13.64 10.56
CA VAL A 35 5.22 13.84 11.62
C VAL A 35 4.53 13.58 12.96
N GLU A 36 4.39 12.31 13.33
CA GLU A 36 3.97 11.91 14.67
C GLU A 36 5.12 11.19 15.39
N PRO A 37 5.66 11.78 16.47
CA PRO A 37 6.71 11.14 17.25
C PRO A 37 6.21 9.84 17.90
N ALA A 38 7.01 8.77 17.79
CA ALA A 38 6.79 7.48 18.45
C ALA A 38 5.52 6.69 18.04
N ALA A 39 5.01 6.89 16.82
CA ALA A 39 3.93 6.07 16.25
C ALA A 39 4.45 4.82 15.50
N ILE A 40 3.74 3.71 15.62
CA ILE A 40 3.87 2.51 14.78
C ILE A 40 2.89 2.64 13.62
N ILE A 41 3.43 2.82 12.40
CA ILE A 41 2.63 3.02 11.19
C ILE A 41 2.80 1.84 10.26
N VAL A 42 1.69 1.33 9.75
CA VAL A 42 1.69 0.42 8.60
C VAL A 42 1.35 1.19 7.34
N ALA A 43 2.28 1.21 6.40
CA ALA A 43 2.10 1.89 5.12
C ALA A 43 2.14 0.90 3.97
N ILE A 44 1.05 0.81 3.22
CA ILE A 44 0.87 -0.15 2.13
C ILE A 44 0.12 0.49 0.94
N PRO A 45 0.41 0.10 -0.30
CA PRO A 45 -0.31 0.66 -1.44
C PRO A 45 -1.76 0.18 -1.56
N THR A 46 -2.02 -1.11 -1.29
CA THR A 46 -3.34 -1.72 -1.42
C THR A 46 -3.51 -2.86 -0.41
N ALA A 47 -4.69 -2.95 0.21
CA ALA A 47 -5.04 -4.05 1.11
C ALA A 47 -6.55 -4.29 1.16
N SER A 48 -6.91 -5.53 1.52
CA SER A 48 -8.28 -5.90 1.82
C SER A 48 -8.69 -5.46 3.23
N LYS A 49 -10.00 -5.30 3.45
CA LYS A 49 -10.61 -5.11 4.77
C LYS A 49 -10.07 -6.04 5.84
N ASN A 50 -10.15 -7.34 5.59
CA ASN A 50 -9.79 -8.36 6.57
C ASN A 50 -8.30 -8.25 6.96
N ALA A 51 -7.41 -7.92 6.02
CA ALA A 51 -5.99 -7.74 6.31
C ALA A 51 -5.74 -6.51 7.22
N LEU A 52 -6.43 -5.40 6.96
CA LEU A 52 -6.31 -4.21 7.79
C LEU A 52 -6.91 -4.43 9.18
N GLU A 53 -8.04 -5.12 9.29
CA GLU A 53 -8.67 -5.47 10.57
C GLU A 53 -7.77 -6.35 11.44
N LEU A 54 -7.00 -7.27 10.84
CA LEU A 54 -6.05 -8.13 11.57
C LEU A 54 -4.87 -7.34 12.17
N VAL A 55 -4.42 -6.28 11.49
CA VAL A 55 -3.24 -5.50 11.89
C VAL A 55 -3.60 -4.30 12.76
N SER A 56 -4.81 -3.75 12.60
CA SER A 56 -5.33 -2.57 13.32
C SER A 56 -5.16 -2.58 14.86
N PRO A 57 -5.17 -3.74 15.57
CA PRO A 57 -4.94 -3.75 17.02
C PRO A 57 -3.48 -3.51 17.45
N TYR A 58 -2.51 -3.61 16.53
CA TYR A 58 -1.07 -3.62 16.85
C TYR A 58 -0.32 -2.36 16.44
N VAL A 59 -1.02 -1.41 15.81
CA VAL A 59 -0.43 -0.22 15.19
C VAL A 59 -1.27 1.00 15.54
N ASP A 60 -0.67 2.18 15.50
CA ASP A 60 -1.37 3.42 15.79
C ASP A 60 -2.15 3.89 14.55
N GLU A 61 -1.54 3.74 13.37
CA GLU A 61 -2.11 4.19 12.10
C GLU A 61 -1.82 3.26 10.92
N ILE A 62 -2.72 3.28 9.94
CA ILE A 62 -2.62 2.52 8.69
C ILE A 62 -2.77 3.48 7.51
N PHE A 63 -1.71 3.63 6.71
CA PHE A 63 -1.77 4.29 5.41
C PHE A 63 -2.01 3.25 4.33
N CYS A 64 -3.23 3.21 3.80
CA CYS A 64 -3.64 2.30 2.73
C CYS A 64 -4.22 3.09 1.56
N LEU A 65 -3.40 3.41 0.55
CA LEU A 65 -3.85 4.26 -0.57
C LEU A 65 -5.10 3.70 -1.28
N ASN A 66 -5.07 2.42 -1.65
CA ASN A 66 -6.17 1.72 -2.29
C ASN A 66 -6.80 0.72 -1.30
N PHE A 67 -7.73 1.20 -0.49
CA PHE A 67 -8.49 0.33 0.41
C PHE A 67 -9.55 -0.47 -0.36
N ARG A 68 -9.56 -1.80 -0.18
CA ARG A 68 -10.42 -2.76 -0.88
C ARG A 68 -11.37 -3.46 0.08
N GLU A 69 -12.64 -3.05 0.07
CA GLU A 69 -13.74 -3.70 0.78
C GLU A 69 -14.61 -4.56 -0.15
N THR A 70 -14.04 -5.02 -1.26
CA THR A 70 -14.71 -5.88 -2.22
C THR A 70 -14.65 -7.34 -1.78
N THR A 71 -15.65 -8.14 -2.19
CA THR A 71 -15.69 -9.59 -1.91
C THR A 71 -14.58 -10.36 -2.62
N VAL A 72 -14.10 -9.86 -3.75
CA VAL A 72 -12.96 -10.40 -4.50
C VAL A 72 -11.78 -9.44 -4.38
N PHE A 73 -10.60 -9.97 -4.04
CA PHE A 73 -9.38 -9.19 -3.87
C PHE A 73 -8.16 -9.99 -4.33
N ALA A 74 -7.33 -9.36 -5.15
CA ALA A 74 -5.96 -9.76 -5.42
C ALA A 74 -5.06 -8.52 -5.37
N VAL A 75 -3.87 -8.66 -4.79
CA VAL A 75 -2.90 -7.54 -4.73
C VAL A 75 -2.51 -7.10 -6.14
N ALA A 76 -2.35 -8.05 -7.07
CA ALA A 76 -1.97 -7.80 -8.45
C ALA A 76 -2.98 -6.90 -9.19
N ASP A 77 -4.28 -7.01 -8.88
CA ASP A 77 -5.34 -6.22 -9.53
C ASP A 77 -5.21 -4.71 -9.32
N ALA A 78 -4.39 -4.25 -8.37
CA ALA A 78 -4.14 -2.84 -8.17
C ALA A 78 -3.16 -2.24 -9.21
N TYR A 79 -2.43 -3.08 -9.94
CA TYR A 79 -1.32 -2.67 -10.81
C TYR A 79 -1.65 -2.90 -12.29
N GLN A 80 -1.36 -1.90 -13.13
CA GLN A 80 -1.47 -2.00 -14.59
C GLN A 80 -0.39 -2.95 -15.15
N GLU A 81 0.81 -2.88 -14.59
CA GLU A 81 1.95 -3.73 -14.92
C GLU A 81 2.33 -4.57 -13.70
N TRP A 82 2.04 -5.88 -13.76
CA TRP A 82 2.39 -6.86 -12.74
C TRP A 82 3.13 -8.03 -13.36
N HIS A 83 4.41 -8.19 -13.00
CA HIS A 83 5.26 -9.29 -13.44
C HIS A 83 6.07 -9.85 -12.27
N ASP A 84 6.52 -11.09 -12.36
CA ASP A 84 7.48 -11.64 -11.40
C ASP A 84 8.83 -10.90 -11.53
N LEU A 85 9.52 -10.72 -10.41
CA LEU A 85 10.86 -10.13 -10.40
C LEU A 85 11.89 -11.22 -10.64
N THR A 86 12.82 -10.97 -11.55
CA THR A 86 14.00 -11.81 -11.75
C THR A 86 15.06 -11.51 -10.68
N ASP A 87 15.94 -12.47 -10.40
CA ASP A 87 17.08 -12.27 -9.50
C ASP A 87 17.92 -11.06 -9.90
N ARG A 88 18.07 -10.83 -11.22
CA ARG A 88 18.81 -9.68 -11.75
C ARG A 88 18.15 -8.36 -11.36
N GLU A 89 16.84 -8.22 -11.54
CA GLU A 89 16.11 -6.99 -11.18
C GLU A 89 16.19 -6.72 -9.68
N VAL A 90 16.06 -7.77 -8.85
CA VAL A 90 16.22 -7.65 -7.38
C VAL A 90 17.62 -7.15 -7.03
N LEU A 91 18.66 -7.74 -7.62
CA LEU A 91 20.05 -7.32 -7.41
C LEU A 91 20.33 -5.90 -7.90
N GLU A 92 19.66 -5.43 -8.96
CA GLU A 92 19.76 -4.05 -9.43
C GLU A 92 19.08 -3.06 -8.47
N LEU A 93 17.94 -3.43 -7.87
CA LEU A 93 17.24 -2.61 -6.87
C LEU A 93 18.05 -2.42 -5.58
N LEU A 94 18.76 -3.46 -5.12
CA LEU A 94 19.55 -3.42 -3.88
C LEU A 94 20.84 -2.59 -3.97
N LYS A 95 21.27 -2.20 -5.18
CA LYS A 95 22.49 -1.40 -5.40
C LYS A 95 22.28 0.10 -5.24
N LYS A 96 21.04 0.55 -5.06
CA LYS A 96 20.68 1.95 -4.83
C LYS A 96 20.69 2.28 -3.34
#